data_AF-W8VZ90-F1
#
_entry.id   AF-W8VZ90-F1
#
_cell.length_a   1.000
_cell.length_b   1.000
_cell.length_c   1.000
_cell.angle_alpha   90.00
_cell.angle_beta   90.00
_cell.angle_gamma   90.00
#
_symmetry.space_group_name_H-M   'P 1'
#
loop_
_entity.id
_entity.type
_entity.pdbx_description
1 polymer ?
#
loop_
_entity_poly.entity_id
_entity_poly.type
_entity_poly.pdbx_seq_one_letter_code
_entity_poly.pdbx_strand_id
1 'polypeptide(L)'
;MLKYILLFAVLLSGFTTQEPQGIKINVVTGHKKITYTAENITDEPLDLFFKVDSEGFRRRADRPVIVKIPARSKKNLVTLIPLKDADTTHTYIAIVTKPENNIAIRKTDTLDREIRRVDPDSIGGR
;
A
#
# COMPACT_ATOMS: atom_id res chain seq x y z
N MET A 1 -20.68 37.41 2.49
CA MET A 1 -20.63 36.34 3.52
C MET A 1 -21.07 34.99 2.96
N LEU A 2 -22.29 34.82 2.43
CA LEU A 2 -22.78 33.54 1.88
C LEU A 2 -21.92 32.95 0.75
N LYS A 3 -21.31 33.81 -0.09
CA LYS A 3 -20.44 33.42 -1.20
C LYS A 3 -19.13 32.74 -0.76
N TYR A 4 -18.61 33.11 0.42
CA TYR A 4 -17.37 32.52 0.96
C TYR A 4 -17.62 31.19 1.68
N ILE A 5 -18.83 31.00 2.21
CA ILE A 5 -19.25 29.74 2.84
C ILE A 5 -19.36 28.63 1.79
N LEU A 6 -19.84 28.96 0.58
CA LEU A 6 -19.93 28.00 -0.53
C LEU A 6 -18.55 27.58 -1.05
N LEU A 7 -17.56 28.49 -1.01
CA LEU A 7 -16.16 28.19 -1.38
C LEU A 7 -15.47 27.29 -0.34
N PHE A 8 -15.79 27.46 0.95
CA PHE A 8 -15.24 26.62 2.03
C PHE A 8 -15.77 25.18 1.98
N ALA A 9 -17.05 24.99 1.61
CA ALA A 9 -17.65 23.66 1.51
C ALA A 9 -17.02 22.76 0.42
N VAL A 10 -16.49 23.35 -0.66
CA VAL A 10 -15.84 22.61 -1.76
C VAL A 10 -14.45 22.06 -1.37
N LEU A 11 -13.81 22.61 -0.34
CA LEU A 11 -12.47 22.17 0.09
C LEU A 11 -12.49 20.92 1.00
N LEU A 12 -13.65 20.49 1.51
CA LEU A 12 -13.76 19.33 2.40
C LEU A 12 -14.03 17.99 1.69
N SER A 13 -14.26 17.97 0.38
CA SER A 13 -14.70 16.76 -0.35
C SER A 13 -13.57 15.81 -0.79
N GLY A 14 -12.33 15.98 -0.30
CA GLY A 14 -11.14 15.44 -0.98
C GLY A 14 -10.48 14.15 -0.45
N PHE A 15 -10.94 13.51 0.63
CA PHE A 15 -10.24 12.33 1.18
C PHE A 15 -10.99 11.03 0.92
N THR A 16 -10.97 10.53 -0.32
CA THR A 16 -11.39 9.15 -0.60
C THR A 16 -10.17 8.23 -0.49
N THR A 17 -10.16 7.35 0.50
CA THR A 17 -9.17 6.26 0.58
C THR A 17 -9.45 5.30 -0.58
N GLN A 18 -8.63 5.32 -1.61
CA GLN A 18 -8.80 4.45 -2.77
C GLN A 18 -8.51 3.00 -2.36
N GLU A 19 -9.53 2.15 -2.36
CA GLU A 19 -9.32 0.72 -2.12
C GLU A 19 -8.53 0.10 -3.29
N PRO A 20 -7.56 -0.78 -2.99
CA PRO A 20 -6.82 -1.48 -4.02
C PRO A 20 -7.76 -2.36 -4.86
N GLN A 21 -7.59 -2.35 -6.18
CA GLN A 21 -8.47 -3.07 -7.09
C GLN A 21 -8.53 -4.58 -6.76
N GLY A 22 -9.72 -5.11 -6.51
CA GLY A 22 -9.96 -6.55 -6.29
C GLY A 22 -9.49 -7.11 -4.94
N ILE A 23 -8.80 -6.32 -4.11
CA ILE A 23 -8.39 -6.70 -2.76
C ILE A 23 -9.04 -5.74 -1.75
N LYS A 24 -9.79 -6.27 -0.80
CA LYS A 24 -10.27 -5.50 0.36
C LYS A 24 -9.28 -5.61 1.51
N ILE A 25 -8.82 -4.47 2.03
CA ILE A 25 -7.96 -4.42 3.22
C ILE A 25 -8.82 -4.16 4.44
N ASN A 26 -8.84 -5.12 5.36
CA ASN A 26 -9.56 -5.02 6.62
C ASN A 26 -8.57 -4.80 7.77
N VAL A 27 -8.86 -3.80 8.60
CA VAL A 27 -8.09 -3.46 9.80
C VAL A 27 -8.89 -3.85 11.03
N VAL A 28 -8.37 -4.79 11.82
CA VAL A 28 -9.02 -5.27 13.03
C VAL A 28 -8.22 -4.84 14.25
N THR A 29 -8.80 -3.96 15.07
CA THR A 29 -8.26 -3.57 16.36
C THR A 29 -8.63 -4.61 17.41
N GLY A 30 -7.62 -5.21 18.04
CA GLY A 30 -7.78 -6.16 19.14
C GLY A 30 -7.10 -5.66 20.42
N HIS A 31 -7.11 -6.49 21.47
CA HIS A 31 -6.43 -6.14 22.72
C HIS A 31 -4.91 -6.03 22.52
N LYS A 32 -4.38 -4.80 22.62
CA LYS A 32 -2.95 -4.47 22.47
C LYS A 32 -2.33 -4.88 21.13
N LYS A 33 -3.14 -4.99 20.07
CA LYS A 33 -2.65 -5.26 18.71
C LYS A 33 -3.62 -4.77 17.65
N ILE A 34 -3.10 -4.42 16.49
CA ILE A 34 -3.88 -4.10 15.28
C ILE A 34 -3.48 -5.08 14.20
N THR A 35 -4.43 -5.73 13.55
CA THR A 35 -4.16 -6.74 12.52
C THR A 35 -4.70 -6.29 11.17
N TYR A 36 -3.82 -6.26 10.17
CA TYR A 36 -4.20 -6.07 8.78
C TYR A 36 -4.43 -7.42 8.11
N THR A 37 -5.54 -7.52 7.40
CA THR A 37 -5.87 -8.68 6.59
C THR A 37 -6.30 -8.22 5.20
N ALA A 38 -5.99 -9.01 4.19
CA ALA A 38 -6.43 -8.80 2.82
C ALA A 38 -7.41 -9.89 2.42
N GLU A 39 -8.46 -9.51 1.71
CA GLU A 39 -9.47 -10.40 1.16
C GLU A 39 -9.54 -10.20 -0.34
N ASN A 40 -9.27 -11.25 -1.10
CA ASN A 40 -9.43 -11.26 -2.54
C ASN A 40 -10.89 -11.52 -2.90
N ILE A 41 -11.54 -10.51 -3.48
CA ILE A 41 -12.94 -10.57 -3.89
C ILE A 41 -13.12 -10.93 -5.37
N THR A 42 -12.04 -11.29 -6.07
CA THR A 42 -12.07 -11.73 -7.47
C THR A 42 -12.00 -13.25 -7.56
N ASP A 43 -12.23 -13.74 -8.78
CA ASP A 43 -12.15 -15.15 -9.13
C ASP A 43 -10.74 -15.57 -9.61
N GLU A 44 -9.79 -14.64 -9.60
CA GLU A 44 -8.40 -14.85 -10.03
C GLU A 44 -7.43 -14.63 -8.86
N PRO A 45 -6.31 -15.37 -8.79
CA PRO A 45 -5.27 -15.07 -7.81
C PRO A 45 -4.64 -13.70 -8.11
N LEU A 46 -4.37 -12.93 -7.06
CA LEU A 46 -3.75 -11.61 -7.17
C LEU A 46 -2.46 -11.57 -6.34
N ASP A 47 -1.45 -10.88 -6.86
CA ASP A 47 -0.23 -10.57 -6.11
C ASP A 47 -0.42 -9.21 -5.42
N LEU A 48 -0.09 -9.16 -4.13
CA LEU A 48 -0.19 -7.96 -3.30
C LEU A 48 1.17 -7.61 -2.74
N PHE A 49 1.64 -6.39 -3.03
CA PHE A 49 2.64 -5.71 -2.23
C PHE A 49 1.93 -4.90 -1.16
N PHE A 50 2.27 -5.13 0.10
CA PHE A 50 1.68 -4.45 1.24
C PHE A 50 2.76 -3.94 2.19
N LYS A 51 2.70 -2.67 2.55
CA LYS A 51 3.60 -2.06 3.52
C LYS A 51 2.79 -1.20 4.48
N VAL A 52 3.11 -1.26 5.76
CA VAL A 52 2.57 -0.34 6.75
C VAL A 52 3.64 0.69 7.07
N ASP A 53 3.25 1.95 7.06
CA ASP A 53 4.02 3.03 7.66
C ASP A 53 3.42 3.30 9.03
N SER A 54 4.20 3.08 10.09
CA SER A 54 3.70 3.14 11.46
C SER A 54 4.70 3.75 12.44
N GLU A 55 4.19 4.46 13.43
CA GLU A 55 4.96 5.01 14.55
C GLU A 55 4.41 4.51 15.88
N GLY A 56 5.28 4.33 16.88
CA GLY A 56 4.88 3.82 18.19
C GLY A 56 4.65 2.30 18.25
N PHE A 57 5.03 1.55 17.21
CA PHE A 57 4.91 0.09 17.14
C PHE A 57 6.28 -0.62 17.14
N ARG A 58 6.28 -1.93 17.39
CA ARG A 58 7.49 -2.76 17.29
C ARG A 58 7.97 -2.87 15.83
N ARG A 59 9.27 -2.67 15.59
CA ARG A 59 10.00 -2.74 14.28
C ARG A 59 9.67 -3.91 13.34
N ARG A 60 9.04 -4.99 13.81
CA ARG A 60 8.61 -6.09 12.92
C ARG A 60 7.45 -5.66 11.99
N ALA A 61 6.75 -4.58 12.32
CA ALA A 61 5.65 -4.01 11.54
C ALA A 61 6.09 -3.35 10.23
N ASP A 62 7.31 -2.82 10.16
CA ASP A 62 7.74 -1.95 9.04
C ASP A 62 8.22 -2.74 7.81
N ARG A 63 8.23 -4.08 7.88
CA ARG A 63 8.69 -4.94 6.79
C ARG A 63 7.58 -5.07 5.74
N PRO A 64 7.85 -4.75 4.46
CA PRO A 64 6.88 -4.98 3.41
C PRO A 64 6.64 -6.48 3.20
N VAL A 65 5.41 -6.83 2.84
CA VAL A 65 4.94 -8.18 2.54
C VAL A 65 4.59 -8.24 1.06
N ILE A 66 5.21 -9.17 0.34
CA ILE A 66 4.83 -9.52 -1.03
C ILE A 66 4.18 -10.88 -0.97
N VAL A 67 2.92 -10.96 -1.35
CA VAL A 67 2.14 -12.18 -1.14
C VAL A 67 1.11 -12.40 -2.23
N LYS A 68 1.05 -13.64 -2.72
CA LYS A 68 -0.08 -14.10 -3.54
C LYS A 68 -1.28 -14.40 -2.65
N ILE A 69 -2.42 -13.83 -3.02
CA ILE A 69 -3.73 -14.05 -2.39
C ILE A 69 -4.60 -14.82 -3.37
N PRO A 70 -4.90 -16.11 -3.09
CA PRO A 70 -5.79 -16.91 -3.94
C PRO A 70 -7.15 -16.24 -4.14
N ALA A 71 -7.83 -16.59 -5.22
CA ALA A 71 -9.20 -16.17 -5.50
C ALA A 71 -10.13 -16.46 -4.30
N ARG A 72 -11.07 -15.55 -4.03
CA ARG A 72 -12.10 -15.69 -2.98
C ARG A 72 -11.54 -16.07 -1.59
N SER A 73 -10.33 -15.62 -1.26
CA SER A 73 -9.64 -16.02 -0.03
C SER A 73 -9.18 -14.82 0.79
N LYS A 74 -8.98 -15.06 2.09
CA LYS A 74 -8.49 -14.08 3.05
C LYS A 74 -7.11 -14.47 3.58
N LYS A 75 -6.25 -13.47 3.78
CA LYS A 75 -4.89 -13.66 4.27
C LYS A 75 -4.49 -12.60 5.30
N ASN A 76 -3.80 -13.05 6.36
CA ASN A 76 -3.18 -12.16 7.33
C ASN A 76 -1.93 -11.52 6.71
N LEU A 77 -1.79 -10.21 6.86
CA LEU A 77 -0.66 -9.46 6.29
C LEU A 77 0.36 -9.13 7.36
N VAL A 78 -0.03 -8.29 8.32
CA VAL A 78 0.85 -7.85 9.41
C VAL A 78 0.04 -7.60 10.67
N THR A 79 0.70 -7.75 11.82
CA THR A 79 0.15 -7.39 13.11
C THR A 79 1.03 -6.33 13.75
N LEU A 80 0.45 -5.16 14.01
CA LEU A 80 1.08 -4.09 14.75
C LEU A 80 0.90 -4.33 16.24
N ILE A 81 1.98 -4.21 17.00
CA ILE A 81 1.97 -4.33 18.47
C ILE A 81 2.50 -3.00 19.02
N PRO A 82 1.66 -2.19 19.68
CA PRO A 82 2.08 -0.93 20.28
C PRO A 82 3.22 -1.12 21.27
N LEU A 83 4.11 -0.14 21.34
CA LEU A 83 5.02 0.02 22.46
C LEU A 83 4.22 0.46 23.70
N LYS A 84 4.78 0.20 24.88
CA LYS A 84 4.13 0.58 26.14
C LYS A 84 4.11 2.11 26.24
N ASP A 85 2.94 2.66 26.56
CA ASP A 85 2.73 4.11 26.78
C ASP A 85 3.15 5.00 25.60
N ALA A 86 3.09 4.48 24.37
CA ALA A 86 3.41 5.21 23.15
C ALA A 86 2.16 5.69 22.42
N ASP A 87 2.20 6.91 21.88
CA ASP A 87 1.24 7.35 20.88
C ASP A 87 1.45 6.57 19.58
N THR A 88 0.37 6.14 18.95
CA THR A 88 0.42 5.27 17.77
C THR A 88 -0.24 5.90 16.56
N THR A 89 0.47 5.95 15.45
CA THR A 89 -0.07 6.32 14.13
C THR A 89 0.25 5.23 13.14
N HIS A 90 -0.65 4.95 12.20
CA HIS A 90 -0.42 3.95 11.18
C HIS A 90 -1.21 4.24 9.90
N THR A 91 -0.56 4.03 8.77
CA THR A 91 -1.16 4.02 7.43
C THR A 91 -0.56 2.88 6.62
N TYR A 92 -1.08 2.63 5.43
CA TYR A 92 -0.58 1.54 4.59
C TYR A 92 -0.51 1.93 3.11
N ILE A 93 0.36 1.22 2.41
CA ILE A 93 0.47 1.19 0.96
C ILE A 93 0.11 -0.23 0.51
N ALA A 94 -0.83 -0.34 -0.41
CA ALA A 94 -1.26 -1.61 -0.99
C ALA A 94 -1.25 -1.49 -2.52
N ILE A 95 -0.41 -2.28 -3.17
CA ILE A 95 -0.28 -2.33 -4.63
C ILE A 95 -0.66 -3.73 -5.09
N VAL A 96 -1.72 -3.81 -5.89
CA VAL A 96 -2.20 -5.08 -6.46
C VAL A 96 -1.66 -5.22 -7.87
N THR A 97 -1.14 -6.39 -8.18
CA THR A 97 -0.66 -6.75 -9.51
C THR A 97 -1.23 -8.10 -9.89
N LYS A 98 -1.62 -8.24 -11.16
CA LYS A 98 -2.02 -9.55 -11.66
C LYS A 98 -0.78 -10.43 -11.88
N PRO A 99 -0.82 -11.74 -11.60
CA PRO A 99 0.35 -12.62 -11.70
C PRO A 99 1.02 -12.60 -13.07
N GLU A 100 0.27 -12.43 -14.15
CA GLU A 100 0.77 -12.34 -15.53
C GLU A 100 1.63 -11.11 -15.82
N ASN A 101 1.51 -10.06 -14.99
CA ASN A 101 2.31 -8.83 -15.11
C ASN A 101 3.60 -8.90 -14.28
N ASN A 102 3.87 -10.02 -13.61
CA ASN A 102 5.00 -10.15 -12.69
C ASN A 102 6.28 -10.49 -13.46
N ILE A 103 7.28 -9.60 -13.43
CA ILE A 103 8.54 -9.81 -14.13
C ILE A 103 9.37 -10.83 -13.33
N ALA A 104 9.43 -12.06 -13.83
CA ALA A 104 10.20 -13.14 -13.22
C ALA A 104 11.70 -13.04 -13.57
N ILE A 105 12.40 -12.07 -12.96
CA ILE A 105 13.87 -11.96 -13.12
C ILE A 105 14.54 -12.98 -12.20
N ARG A 106 15.32 -13.89 -12.78
CA ARG A 106 16.19 -14.83 -12.07
C ARG A 106 17.59 -14.25 -11.92
N LYS A 107 18.31 -14.68 -10.88
CA LYS A 107 19.72 -14.28 -10.66
C LYS A 107 20.63 -14.62 -11.84
N THR A 108 20.29 -15.65 -12.60
CA THR A 108 21.04 -16.11 -13.77
C THR A 108 20.71 -15.35 -15.04
N ASP A 109 19.67 -14.51 -15.02
CA ASP A 109 19.28 -13.77 -16.20
C ASP A 109 20.31 -12.66 -16.47
N THR A 110 20.92 -12.70 -17.64
CA THR A 110 21.73 -11.59 -18.16
C THR A 110 20.79 -10.45 -18.51
N LEU A 111 20.75 -9.43 -17.64
CA LEU A 111 20.03 -8.20 -17.89
C LEU A 111 20.95 -7.24 -18.66
N ASP A 112 20.63 -6.98 -19.93
CA ASP A 112 21.22 -5.87 -20.65
C ASP A 112 20.75 -4.56 -20.00
N ARG A 113 21.63 -3.96 -19.21
CA ARG A 113 21.31 -2.75 -18.45
C ARG A 113 21.38 -1.54 -19.40
N GLU A 114 20.25 -1.19 -20.02
CA GLU A 114 20.15 0.07 -20.77
C GLU A 114 20.11 1.25 -19.78
N ILE A 115 21.27 1.83 -19.46
CA ILE A 115 21.36 3.03 -18.64
C ILE A 115 21.05 4.23 -19.53
N ARG A 116 19.79 4.68 -19.54
CA ARG A 116 19.43 5.98 -20.11
C ARG A 116 19.91 7.08 -19.17
N ARG A 117 21.04 7.71 -19.50
CA ARG A 117 21.42 8.98 -18.88
C ARG A 117 20.44 10.04 -19.40
N VAL A 118 19.54 10.49 -18.52
CA VAL A 118 18.76 11.69 -18.77
C VAL A 118 19.69 12.86 -18.50
N ASP A 119 20.02 13.61 -19.55
CA ASP A 119 20.83 14.81 -19.45
C ASP A 119 20.02 15.86 -18.67
N PRO A 120 20.49 16.39 -17.53
CA PRO A 120 19.72 17.33 -16.71
C PRO A 120 19.29 18.60 -17.48
N ASP A 121 20.02 18.95 -18.55
CA ASP A 121 19.73 20.11 -19.38
C ASP A 121 18.54 19.88 -20.35
N SER A 122 18.08 18.63 -20.53
CA SER A 122 16.96 18.33 -21.43
C SER A 122 15.57 18.60 -20.82
N ILE A 123 15.50 18.93 -19.52
CA ILE A 123 14.24 19.27 -18.82
C ILE A 123 13.98 20.80 -18.88
N GLY A 124 14.96 21.59 -19.34
CA GLY A 124 14.90 23.05 -19.42
C GLY A 124 14.82 23.60 -20.85
N GLY A 125 13.98 23.03 -21.71
CA GLY A 125 13.67 23.60 -23.02
C GLY A 125 12.41 24.46 -22.95
N ARG A 126 12.56 25.78 -23.10
CA ARG A 126 11.49 26.78 -23.24
C ARG A 126 10.47 26.44 -24.33
#